data_AF-A0A7U9QXG9-F1
#
_entry.id   AF-A0A7U9QXG9-F1
#
_cell.length_a   1.000
_cell.length_b   1.000
_cell.length_c   1.000
_cell.angle_alpha   90.00
_cell.angle_beta   90.00
_cell.angle_gamma   90.00
#
_symmetry.space_group_name_H-M   'P 1'
#
loop_
_entity.id
_entity.type
_entity.pdbx_description
1 polymer ?
#
loop_
_entity_poly.entity_id
_entity_poly.type
_entity_poly.pdbx_seq_one_letter_code
_entity_poly.pdbx_strand_id
1 'polypeptide(L)'
;MSPTINMSINDSDFLKLLTDLKYYFSRTFLFLPYGAYPIGLLGEGARQIEVRFEHYREAQEAAEKWNDRKKRIAKEIYIIMADDDLSDGEIVLFKSLEKYLNVKRKIMFTWNEERADGKEIIHIKKYGRQRIKNYSKLRKDGFRDYERFFDYIAWMEMEDEFMIEE
;
A
#
# COMPACT_ATOMS: atom_id res chain seq x y z
N MET A 1 3.03 -12.77 4.58
CA MET A 1 2.80 -12.01 5.83
C MET A 1 3.45 -10.64 5.71
N SER A 2 2.80 -9.57 6.21
CA SER A 2 3.23 -8.17 6.05
C SER A 2 3.09 -7.38 7.37
N PRO A 3 3.93 -6.36 7.65
CA PRO A 3 3.76 -5.45 8.77
C PRO A 3 2.66 -4.40 8.56
N THR A 4 2.19 -4.16 7.33
CA THR A 4 1.27 -3.08 6.94
C THR A 4 -0.20 -3.31 7.30
N ILE A 5 -0.46 -3.98 8.44
CA ILE A 5 -1.80 -4.35 8.90
C ILE A 5 -2.29 -3.33 9.93
N ASN A 6 -3.53 -2.84 9.75
CA ASN A 6 -4.19 -1.88 10.64
C ASN A 6 -3.49 -0.51 10.73
N MET A 7 -3.01 -0.03 9.59
CA MET A 7 -2.36 1.28 9.47
C MET A 7 -2.56 1.83 8.06
N SER A 8 -2.35 3.13 7.89
CA SER A 8 -2.25 3.77 6.58
C SER A 8 -0.87 4.41 6.39
N ILE A 9 -0.38 4.34 5.16
CA ILE A 9 0.82 5.01 4.65
C ILE A 9 0.37 5.70 3.36
N ASN A 10 0.76 6.96 3.15
CA ASN A 10 0.44 7.61 1.87
C ASN A 10 1.22 6.95 0.72
N ASP A 11 0.78 7.12 -0.52
CA ASP A 11 1.28 6.32 -1.64
C ASP A 11 2.77 6.57 -1.92
N SER A 12 3.21 7.83 -1.82
CA SER A 12 4.62 8.24 -1.96
C SER A 12 5.52 7.62 -0.88
N ASP A 13 5.10 7.68 0.37
CA ASP A 13 5.83 7.09 1.50
C ASP A 13 5.82 5.56 1.44
N PHE A 14 4.76 4.97 0.91
CA PHE A 14 4.71 3.53 0.69
C PHE A 14 5.69 3.10 -0.39
N LEU A 15 5.83 3.86 -1.48
CA LEU A 15 6.88 3.61 -2.48
C LEU A 15 8.27 3.74 -1.87
N LYS A 16 8.54 4.77 -1.07
CA LYS A 16 9.81 4.89 -0.33
C LYS A 16 10.07 3.64 0.50
N LEU A 17 9.10 3.19 1.30
CA LEU A 17 9.20 1.96 2.09
C LEU A 17 9.61 0.76 1.23
N LEU A 18 8.92 0.56 0.10
CA LEU A 18 9.15 -0.57 -0.81
C LEU A 18 10.53 -0.53 -1.46
N THR A 19 11.13 0.65 -1.69
CA THR A 19 12.48 0.72 -2.28
C THR A 19 13.62 0.31 -1.35
N ASP A 20 13.41 0.25 -0.03
CA ASP A 20 14.46 -0.16 0.92
C ASP A 20 13.90 -0.67 2.26
N LEU A 21 13.20 -1.81 2.20
CA LEU A 21 12.64 -2.46 3.40
C LEU A 21 13.69 -2.68 4.50
N LYS A 22 14.93 -3.02 4.13
CA LYS A 22 16.01 -3.26 5.09
C LYS A 22 16.32 -2.00 5.90
N TYR A 23 16.47 -0.85 5.22
CA TYR A 23 16.63 0.42 5.90
C TYR A 23 15.46 0.70 6.84
N TYR A 24 14.22 0.71 6.35
CA TYR A 24 13.07 1.11 7.16
C TYR A 24 12.85 0.17 8.36
N PHE A 25 13.00 -1.14 8.18
CA PHE A 25 12.81 -2.09 9.27
C PHE A 25 13.93 -2.10 10.31
N SER A 26 15.10 -1.52 10.00
CA SER A 26 16.15 -1.29 10.99
C SER A 26 15.90 -0.06 11.87
N ARG A 27 14.96 0.82 11.49
CA ARG A 27 14.68 2.07 12.21
C ARG A 27 13.66 1.87 13.33
N THR A 28 13.68 2.84 14.24
CA THR A 28 12.71 3.01 15.32
C THR A 28 11.80 4.18 14.98
N PHE A 29 10.52 4.07 15.33
CA PHE A 29 9.58 5.16 15.16
C PHE A 29 9.86 6.30 16.13
N LEU A 30 9.78 7.53 15.63
CA LEU A 30 9.52 8.72 16.43
C LEU A 30 8.02 8.99 16.39
N PHE A 31 7.33 8.83 17.51
CA PHE A 31 5.89 9.10 17.57
C PHE A 31 5.62 10.57 17.87
N LEU A 32 4.67 11.13 17.13
CA LEU A 32 4.20 12.50 17.33
C LEU A 32 3.30 12.57 18.58
N PRO A 33 3.33 13.66 19.35
CA PRO A 33 2.58 13.78 20.61
C PRO A 33 1.10 14.16 20.39
N TYR A 34 0.59 14.01 19.18
CA TYR A 34 -0.75 14.42 18.77
C TYR A 34 -1.36 13.42 17.76
N GLY A 35 -2.68 13.54 17.58
CA GLY A 35 -3.47 12.66 16.70
C GLY A 35 -4.52 11.87 17.49
N ALA A 36 -5.56 11.42 16.80
CA ALA A 36 -6.58 10.54 17.40
C ALA A 36 -6.09 9.09 17.58
N TYR A 37 -4.94 8.77 17.00
CA TYR A 37 -4.24 7.49 17.02
C TYR A 37 -2.73 7.75 16.88
N PRO A 38 -1.85 6.77 17.16
CA PRO A 38 -0.42 6.96 17.04
C PRO A 38 0.01 7.28 15.60
N ILE A 39 0.79 8.35 15.44
CA ILE A 39 1.42 8.73 14.17
C ILE A 39 2.92 8.57 14.36
N GLY A 40 3.51 7.63 13.63
CA GLY A 40 4.93 7.30 13.71
C GLY A 40 5.68 7.80 12.49
N LEU A 41 6.76 8.55 12.72
CA LEU A 41 7.75 8.90 11.71
C LEU A 41 8.86 7.85 11.69
N LEU A 42 9.20 7.34 10.51
CA LEU A 42 10.22 6.31 10.33
C LEU A 42 11.26 6.75 9.31
N GLY A 43 12.54 6.61 9.65
CA GLY A 43 13.64 7.15 8.85
C GLY A 43 13.86 8.65 9.08
N GLU A 44 14.74 9.24 8.27
CA GLU A 44 15.29 10.58 8.51
C GLU A 44 15.42 11.37 7.20
N GLY A 45 15.38 12.70 7.29
CA GLY A 45 15.55 13.61 6.16
C GLY A 45 14.57 13.32 5.02
N ALA A 46 15.06 13.36 3.78
CA ALA A 46 14.25 13.09 2.58
C ALA A 46 13.67 11.66 2.52
N ARG A 47 14.16 10.73 3.35
CA ARG A 47 13.70 9.34 3.41
C ARG A 47 12.64 9.11 4.47
N GLN A 48 12.33 10.12 5.30
CA GLN A 48 11.32 9.97 6.33
C GLN A 48 9.96 9.65 5.70
N ILE A 49 9.25 8.72 6.33
CA ILE A 49 7.88 8.34 6.02
C ILE A 49 6.99 8.52 7.23
N GLU A 50 5.72 8.84 6.99
CA GLU A 50 4.67 8.84 8.02
C GLU A 50 3.85 7.54 7.96
N VAL A 51 3.70 6.89 9.11
CA VAL A 51 2.83 5.72 9.28
C VAL A 51 1.76 6.04 10.32
N ARG A 52 0.50 5.90 9.94
CA ARG A 52 -0.67 6.20 10.77
C ARG A 52 -1.31 4.92 11.30
N PHE A 53 -1.26 4.72 12.60
CA PHE A 53 -1.66 3.47 13.26
C PHE A 53 -3.13 3.51 13.71
N GLU A 54 -4.05 3.58 12.75
CA GLU A 54 -5.48 3.91 12.94
C GLU A 54 -6.26 3.00 13.90
N HIS A 55 -5.84 1.75 14.10
CA HIS A 55 -6.52 0.81 15.01
C HIS A 55 -5.72 0.51 16.29
N TYR A 56 -4.82 1.40 16.68
CA TYR A 56 -4.07 1.31 17.93
C TYR A 56 -4.36 2.52 18.80
N ARG A 57 -4.39 2.31 20.12
CA ARG A 57 -4.57 3.40 21.08
C ARG A 57 -3.23 3.99 21.51
N GLU A 58 -2.25 3.12 21.74
CA GLU A 58 -0.97 3.49 22.32
C GLU A 58 0.19 3.32 21.32
N ALA A 59 1.12 4.28 21.31
CA ALA A 59 2.30 4.25 20.45
C ALA A 59 3.19 3.03 20.70
N GLN A 60 3.29 2.60 21.97
CA GLN A 60 4.05 1.41 22.34
C GLN A 60 3.46 0.15 21.70
N GLU A 61 2.14 -0.04 21.78
CA GLU A 61 1.46 -1.19 21.18
C GLU A 61 1.67 -1.22 19.66
N ALA A 62 1.52 -0.07 19.00
CA ALA A 62 1.76 0.06 17.57
C ALA A 62 3.18 -0.35 17.18
N ALA A 63 4.19 0.11 17.93
CA ALA A 63 5.59 -0.22 17.71
C ALA A 63 5.88 -1.72 17.92
N GLU A 64 5.34 -2.31 18.98
CA GLU A 64 5.49 -3.74 19.28
C GLU A 64 4.90 -4.59 18.15
N LYS A 65 3.67 -4.30 17.71
CA LYS A 65 3.02 -5.04 16.61
C LYS A 65 3.77 -4.89 15.29
N TRP A 66 4.26 -3.69 14.97
CA TRP A 66 5.13 -3.49 13.81
C TRP A 66 6.39 -4.34 13.88
N ASN A 67 7.08 -4.30 15.02
CA ASN A 67 8.34 -5.02 15.24
C ASN A 67 8.16 -6.55 15.19
N ASP A 68 7.01 -7.07 15.63
CA ASP A 68 6.72 -8.50 15.54
C ASP A 68 6.29 -8.97 14.16
N ARG A 69 5.62 -8.11 13.38
CA ARG A 69 5.21 -8.47 12.02
C ARG A 69 6.34 -8.33 11.01
N LYS A 70 7.23 -7.34 11.17
CA LYS A 70 8.37 -7.17 10.24
C LYS A 70 9.33 -8.38 10.25
N LYS A 71 9.38 -9.14 11.34
CA LYS A 71 10.14 -10.40 11.46
C LYS A 71 9.61 -11.52 10.54
N ARG A 72 8.35 -11.43 10.12
CA ARG A 72 7.61 -12.50 9.42
C ARG A 72 7.32 -12.13 7.96
N ILE A 73 8.09 -11.21 7.38
CA ILE A 73 7.86 -10.78 6.01
C ILE A 73 8.09 -11.95 5.05
N ALA A 74 7.16 -12.10 4.11
CA ALA A 74 7.24 -13.14 3.10
C ALA A 74 8.46 -12.91 2.19
N LYS A 75 9.05 -14.01 1.72
CA LYS A 75 10.15 -13.97 0.74
C LYS A 75 9.69 -13.41 -0.61
N GLU A 76 8.45 -13.69 -0.98
CA GLU A 76 7.79 -13.19 -2.18
C GLU A 76 6.74 -12.15 -1.78
N ILE A 77 6.75 -11.00 -2.45
CA ILE A 77 5.94 -9.84 -2.08
C ILE A 77 4.85 -9.59 -3.11
N TYR A 78 3.61 -9.52 -2.65
CA TYR A 78 2.47 -9.00 -3.42
C TYR A 78 2.23 -7.54 -3.02
N ILE A 79 2.02 -6.68 -4.01
CA ILE A 79 1.85 -5.24 -3.80
C ILE A 79 0.51 -4.80 -4.39
N ILE A 80 -0.32 -4.18 -3.56
CA ILE A 80 -1.56 -3.52 -3.98
C ILE A 80 -1.48 -2.09 -3.45
N MET A 81 -1.62 -1.11 -4.34
CA MET A 81 -1.63 0.29 -3.95
C MET A 81 -2.57 1.12 -4.84
N ALA A 82 -2.66 2.42 -4.56
CA ALA A 82 -3.44 3.36 -5.34
C ALA A 82 -2.54 4.49 -5.88
N ASP A 83 -2.95 5.07 -6.99
CA ASP A 83 -2.47 6.36 -7.47
C ASP A 83 -3.48 7.44 -7.07
N ASP A 84 -3.35 7.97 -5.86
CA ASP A 84 -4.21 9.05 -5.37
C ASP A 84 -3.69 10.42 -5.82
N ASP A 85 -2.37 10.62 -5.68
CA ASP A 85 -1.67 11.85 -6.04
C ASP A 85 -0.19 11.60 -6.39
N LEU A 86 0.12 10.50 -7.09
CA LEU A 86 1.51 10.18 -7.47
C LEU A 86 1.99 11.04 -8.64
N SER A 87 3.26 11.42 -8.59
CA SER A 87 3.98 12.00 -9.72
C SER A 87 4.33 10.96 -10.78
N ASP A 88 4.61 11.39 -12.01
CA ASP A 88 4.99 10.46 -13.09
C ASP A 88 6.30 9.71 -12.76
N GLY A 89 7.22 10.35 -12.04
CA GLY A 89 8.44 9.70 -11.54
C GLY A 89 8.15 8.56 -10.55
N GLU A 90 7.13 8.71 -9.71
CA GLU A 90 6.68 7.67 -8.79
C GLU A 90 5.96 6.53 -9.49
N ILE A 91 5.23 6.82 -10.57
CA ILE A 91 4.66 5.79 -11.45
C ILE A 91 5.78 4.95 -12.10
N VAL A 92 6.82 5.60 -12.61
CA VAL A 92 8.01 4.91 -13.15
C VAL A 92 8.70 4.09 -12.06
N LEU A 93 8.79 4.62 -10.84
CA LEU A 93 9.36 3.90 -9.70
C LEU A 93 8.56 2.62 -9.39
N PHE A 94 7.23 2.72 -9.30
CA PHE A 94 6.34 1.57 -9.12
C PHE A 94 6.58 0.49 -10.17
N LYS A 95 6.64 0.87 -11.46
CA LYS A 95 6.90 -0.05 -12.57
C LYS A 95 8.26 -0.75 -12.48
N SER A 96 9.18 -0.29 -11.64
CA SER A 96 10.53 -0.85 -11.49
C SER A 96 10.84 -1.43 -10.10
N LEU A 97 9.82 -1.67 -9.27
CA LEU A 97 9.98 -2.19 -7.90
C LEU A 97 10.72 -3.54 -7.80
N GLU A 98 10.71 -4.35 -8.86
CA GLU A 98 11.46 -5.61 -8.97
C GLU A 98 12.98 -5.40 -8.82
N LYS A 99 13.48 -4.19 -9.06
CA LYS A 99 14.89 -3.83 -8.84
C LYS A 99 15.25 -3.78 -7.35
N TYR A 100 14.27 -3.60 -6.48
CA TYR A 100 14.46 -3.38 -5.04
C TYR A 100 13.96 -4.55 -4.19
N LEU A 101 12.93 -5.26 -4.68
CA LEU A 101 12.23 -6.31 -3.95
C LEU A 101 12.00 -7.54 -4.83
N ASN A 102 11.87 -8.69 -4.17
CA ASN A 102 11.38 -9.90 -4.81
C ASN A 102 9.84 -9.84 -4.97
N VAL A 103 9.39 -8.97 -5.88
CA VAL A 103 7.98 -8.77 -6.20
C VAL A 103 7.47 -9.99 -6.97
N LYS A 104 6.44 -10.62 -6.44
CA LYS A 104 5.73 -11.73 -7.09
C LYS A 104 4.71 -11.21 -8.08
N ARG A 105 3.90 -10.25 -7.63
CA ARG A 105 2.91 -9.54 -8.44
C ARG A 105 2.63 -8.18 -7.81
N LYS A 106 2.38 -7.17 -8.64
CA LYS A 106 2.00 -5.83 -8.19
C LYS A 106 0.83 -5.31 -9.02
N ILE A 107 0.02 -4.49 -8.39
CA ILE A 107 -1.09 -3.79 -9.02
C ILE A 107 -1.28 -2.42 -8.38
N MET A 108 -1.59 -1.43 -9.20
CA MET A 108 -1.91 -0.07 -8.81
C MET A 108 -3.24 0.31 -9.42
N PHE A 109 -4.18 0.73 -8.58
CA PHE A 109 -5.44 1.29 -9.03
C PHE A 109 -5.31 2.79 -9.20
N THR A 110 -5.67 3.31 -10.38
CA THR A 110 -5.63 4.74 -10.70
C THR A 110 -7.02 5.25 -11.08
N TRP A 111 -7.26 6.54 -10.84
CA TRP A 111 -8.40 7.28 -11.36
C TRP A 111 -8.10 7.91 -12.73
N ASN A 112 -6.83 7.90 -13.16
CA ASN A 112 -6.37 8.50 -14.41
C ASN A 112 -6.21 7.42 -15.49
N GLU A 113 -7.12 7.43 -16.47
CA GLU A 113 -7.12 6.49 -17.60
C GLU A 113 -5.83 6.53 -18.42
N GLU A 114 -5.22 7.70 -18.61
CA GLU A 114 -4.00 7.86 -19.41
C GLU A 114 -2.78 7.15 -18.80
N ARG A 115 -2.81 6.89 -17.48
CA ARG A 115 -1.73 6.19 -16.77
C ARG A 115 -1.89 4.67 -16.82
N ALA A 116 -3.06 4.16 -17.16
CA ALA A 116 -3.33 2.73 -17.17
C ALA A 116 -2.55 2.03 -18.30
N ASP A 117 -2.05 0.84 -18.00
CA ASP A 117 -1.40 -0.03 -18.99
C ASP A 117 -2.12 -1.37 -19.18
N GLY A 118 -3.25 -1.56 -18.49
CA GLY A 118 -4.09 -2.74 -18.59
C GLY A 118 -3.46 -3.99 -17.98
N LYS A 119 -2.33 -3.88 -17.28
CA LYS A 119 -1.63 -5.03 -16.68
C LYS A 119 -1.35 -4.81 -15.20
N GLU A 120 -0.53 -3.81 -14.90
CA GLU A 120 -0.09 -3.50 -13.53
C GLU A 120 -0.73 -2.21 -13.02
N ILE A 121 -1.10 -1.30 -13.93
CA ILE A 121 -1.81 -0.07 -13.61
C ILE A 121 -3.19 -0.14 -14.24
N ILE A 122 -4.21 -0.20 -13.38
CA ILE A 122 -5.59 -0.43 -13.77
C ILE A 122 -6.44 0.79 -13.43
N HIS A 123 -7.12 1.33 -14.43
CA HIS A 123 -8.05 2.44 -14.25
C HIS A 123 -9.36 1.95 -13.64
N ILE A 124 -9.78 2.55 -12.52
CA ILE A 124 -11.08 2.28 -11.89
C ILE A 124 -12.02 3.46 -12.12
N LYS A 125 -12.83 3.37 -13.19
CA LYS A 125 -13.76 4.43 -13.65
C LYS A 125 -14.70 4.96 -12.55
N LYS A 126 -15.07 4.09 -11.60
CA LYS A 126 -16.00 4.43 -10.49
C LYS A 126 -15.48 5.54 -9.59
N TYR A 127 -14.17 5.69 -9.46
CA TYR A 127 -13.55 6.60 -8.50
C TYR A 127 -12.75 7.69 -9.17
N GLY A 128 -13.10 8.95 -8.90
CA GLY A 128 -12.28 10.08 -9.32
C GLY A 128 -11.07 10.32 -8.42
N ARG A 129 -10.31 11.37 -8.75
CA ARG A 129 -9.18 11.87 -7.95
C ARG A 129 -9.57 12.07 -6.48
N GLN A 130 -8.65 11.77 -5.55
CA GLN A 130 -8.88 11.83 -4.09
C GLN A 130 -9.93 10.85 -3.54
N ARG A 131 -10.46 9.96 -4.39
CA ARG A 131 -11.47 8.96 -4.01
C ARG A 131 -11.08 7.55 -4.42
N ILE A 132 -9.96 7.36 -5.11
CA ILE A 132 -9.54 6.06 -5.63
C ILE A 132 -9.45 5.01 -4.51
N LYS A 133 -8.92 5.38 -3.33
CA LYS A 133 -8.80 4.50 -2.16
C LYS A 133 -10.13 3.98 -1.62
N ASN A 134 -11.27 4.54 -2.04
CA ASN A 134 -12.60 4.03 -1.69
C ASN A 134 -12.86 2.61 -2.21
N TYR A 135 -12.07 2.08 -3.16
CA TYR A 135 -12.14 0.67 -3.54
C TYR A 135 -12.00 -0.27 -2.33
N SER A 136 -11.27 0.15 -1.30
CA SER A 136 -11.02 -0.64 -0.10
C SER A 136 -12.14 -0.54 0.95
N LYS A 137 -13.19 0.25 0.71
CA LYS A 137 -14.28 0.42 1.68
C LYS A 137 -15.10 -0.84 1.83
N LEU A 138 -15.48 -1.13 3.07
CA LEU A 138 -16.43 -2.18 3.41
C LEU A 138 -17.84 -1.74 2.98
N ARG A 139 -18.51 -2.60 2.22
CA ARG A 139 -19.90 -2.42 1.80
C ARG A 139 -20.85 -2.96 2.87
N LYS A 140 -22.15 -2.68 2.70
CA LYS A 140 -23.21 -3.12 3.61
C LYS A 140 -23.40 -4.65 3.63
N ASP A 141 -23.00 -5.34 2.57
CA ASP A 141 -23.08 -6.80 2.45
C ASP A 141 -21.83 -7.53 2.95
N GLY A 142 -20.89 -6.81 3.58
CA GLY A 142 -19.70 -7.39 4.19
C GLY A 142 -18.51 -7.57 3.24
N PHE A 143 -18.69 -7.32 1.94
CA PHE A 143 -17.61 -7.37 0.95
C PHE A 143 -16.90 -6.02 0.84
N ARG A 144 -15.64 -6.04 0.42
CA ARG A 144 -14.91 -4.83 0.01
C ARG A 144 -15.37 -4.41 -1.37
N ASP A 145 -15.34 -3.11 -1.66
CA ASP A 145 -15.88 -2.64 -2.93
C ASP A 145 -15.04 -3.08 -4.15
N TYR A 146 -13.74 -3.27 -3.98
CA TYR A 146 -12.87 -3.81 -5.03
C TYR A 146 -13.32 -5.19 -5.52
N GLU A 147 -14.00 -5.98 -4.69
CA GLU A 147 -14.47 -7.33 -5.06
C GLU A 147 -15.55 -7.30 -6.15
N ARG A 148 -16.04 -6.12 -6.57
CA ARG A 148 -16.89 -5.98 -7.76
C ARG A 148 -16.13 -6.14 -9.06
N PHE A 149 -14.88 -5.69 -9.08
CA PHE A 149 -14.11 -5.55 -10.31
C PHE A 149 -12.76 -6.24 -10.24
N PHE A 150 -12.30 -6.69 -9.08
CA PHE A 150 -10.99 -7.29 -8.89
C PHE A 150 -11.10 -8.65 -8.19
N ASP A 151 -10.90 -9.71 -8.96
CA ASP A 151 -10.70 -11.06 -8.44
C ASP A 151 -9.26 -11.19 -7.93
N TYR A 152 -9.10 -10.87 -6.66
CA TYR A 152 -7.79 -10.93 -6.01
C TYR A 152 -7.27 -12.37 -5.84
N ILE A 153 -8.12 -13.40 -5.94
CA ILE A 153 -7.70 -14.81 -5.88
C ILE A 153 -7.04 -15.19 -7.19
N ALA A 154 -7.74 -14.99 -8.32
CA ALA A 154 -7.18 -15.16 -9.66
C ALA A 154 -5.90 -14.33 -9.83
N TRP A 155 -5.90 -13.11 -9.28
CA TRP A 155 -4.70 -12.28 -9.26
C TRP A 155 -3.54 -12.90 -8.45
N MET A 156 -3.80 -13.46 -7.27
CA MET A 156 -2.74 -14.12 -6.48
C MET A 156 -2.22 -15.40 -7.14
N GLU A 157 -3.09 -16.11 -7.85
CA GLU A 157 -2.80 -17.35 -8.58
C GLU A 157 -2.12 -17.13 -9.95
N MET A 158 -1.81 -15.87 -10.26
CA MET A 158 -1.10 -15.46 -11.48
C MET A 158 -1.92 -15.66 -12.77
N GLU A 159 -3.25 -15.65 -12.68
CA GLU A 159 -4.11 -15.65 -13.86
C GLU A 159 -4.08 -14.28 -14.56
N ASP A 160 -4.28 -14.27 -15.87
CA ASP A 160 -4.34 -13.05 -16.69
C ASP A 160 -5.72 -12.36 -16.62
N GLU A 161 -6.78 -13.14 -16.41
CA GLU A 161 -8.16 -12.66 -16.28
C GLU A 161 -8.55 -12.52 -14.79
N PHE A 162 -8.18 -11.38 -14.19
CA PHE A 162 -8.44 -11.09 -12.77
C PHE A 162 -9.30 -9.83 -12.55
N MET A 163 -9.74 -9.19 -13.63
CA MET A 163 -10.66 -8.05 -13.59
C MET A 163 -12.04 -8.52 -14.03
N ILE A 164 -13.08 -8.21 -13.24
CA ILE A 164 -14.44 -8.77 -13.40
C ILE A 164 -15.36 -7.84 -14.21
N GLU A 165 -15.26 -6.52 -13.98
CA GLU A 165 -16.14 -5.50 -14.58
C GLU A 165 -15.30 -4.43 -15.30
N GLU A 166 -15.73 -4.02 -16.51
CA GLU A 166 -15.28 -2.80 -17.20
C GLU A 166 -16.33 -1.67 -17.16
#